data_AF-A0ABD6ERT2-F1
#
_entry.id   AF-A0ABD6ERT2-F1
#
_cell.length_a   1.000
_cell.length_b   1.000
_cell.length_c   1.000
_cell.angle_alpha   90.00
_cell.angle_beta   90.00
_cell.angle_gamma   90.00
#
_symmetry.space_group_name_H-M   'P 1'
#
loop_
_entity.id
_entity.type
_entity.pdbx_description
1 polymer ?
#
loop_
_entity_poly.entity_id
_entity_poly.type
_entity_poly.pdbx_seq_one_letter_code
_entity_poly.pdbx_strand_id
1 'polypeptide(L)'
;MHEIIVHFQSWVVTKNVKLKVCCGNLTDCPLEVSNEVKRHKGSGWSTRHLICPTSSSKVIFVCANSGISKGACGVDDVQIYDGRCDKSLSPAVDD
;
A
#
# COMPACT_ATOMS: atom_id res chain seq x y z
N MET A 1 -20.38 -9.69 -6.10
CA MET A 1 -19.66 -9.78 -4.82
C MET A 1 -19.02 -8.41 -4.62
N HIS A 2 -19.29 -7.73 -3.51
CA HIS A 2 -18.64 -6.44 -3.25
C HIS A 2 -17.23 -6.72 -2.71
N GLU A 3 -16.24 -5.92 -3.12
CA GLU A 3 -14.85 -6.04 -2.70
C GLU A 3 -14.32 -4.64 -2.39
N ILE A 4 -13.42 -4.52 -1.40
CA ILE A 4 -12.69 -3.27 -1.15
C ILE A 4 -11.30 -3.45 -1.79
N ILE A 5 -11.06 -2.75 -2.88
CA ILE A 5 -9.77 -2.75 -3.56
C ILE A 5 -8.98 -1.54 -3.09
N VAL A 6 -7.81 -1.78 -2.52
CA VAL A 6 -6.88 -0.74 -2.13
C VAL A 6 -5.78 -0.69 -3.17
N HIS A 7 -5.65 0.44 -3.84
CA HIS A 7 -4.63 0.72 -4.84
C HIS A 7 -3.68 1.79 -4.29
N PHE A 8 -2.38 1.63 -4.50
CA PHE A 8 -1.38 2.56 -3.98
C PHE A 8 -0.05 2.40 -4.72
N GLN A 9 0.81 3.41 -4.63
CA GLN A 9 2.21 3.29 -4.99
C GLN A 9 3.06 2.99 -3.76
N SER A 10 4.10 2.19 -3.93
CA SER A 10 5.03 1.80 -2.87
C SER A 10 6.48 1.96 -3.29
N TRP A 11 7.33 2.31 -2.33
CA TRP A 11 8.77 2.41 -2.53
C TRP A 11 9.50 1.77 -1.35
N VAL A 12 10.33 0.76 -1.61
CA VAL A 12 11.12 0.06 -0.59
C VAL A 12 12.50 -0.25 -1.16
N VAL A 13 13.57 0.20 -0.49
CA VAL A 13 14.95 0.13 -1.02
C VAL A 13 15.90 -0.62 -0.12
N THR A 14 15.72 -0.49 1.19
CA THR A 14 16.61 -1.13 2.16
C THR A 14 16.26 -2.61 2.28
N LYS A 15 17.24 -3.50 2.07
CA LYS A 15 17.08 -4.98 2.04
C LYS A 15 16.34 -5.57 3.25
N ASN A 16 16.46 -4.96 4.43
CA ASN A 16 15.84 -5.43 5.68
C ASN A 16 14.64 -4.57 6.12
N VAL A 17 14.21 -3.64 5.26
CA VAL A 17 12.97 -2.90 5.44
C VAL A 17 11.89 -3.56 4.61
N LYS A 18 10.72 -3.73 5.20
CA LYS A 18 9.55 -4.31 4.54
C LYS A 18 8.34 -3.43 4.77
N LEU A 19 7.53 -3.28 3.73
CA LEU A 19 6.20 -2.68 3.83
C LEU A 19 5.17 -3.80 3.90
N LYS A 20 4.46 -3.91 5.02
CA LYS A 20 3.30 -4.81 5.17
C LYS A 20 2.02 -4.00 5.04
N VAL A 21 1.01 -4.57 4.40
CA VAL A 21 -0.32 -3.97 4.30
C VAL A 21 -1.36 -4.97 4.75
N CYS A 22 -2.20 -4.55 5.70
CA CYS A 22 -3.11 -5.42 6.42
C CYS A 22 -4.54 -4.85 6.39
N CYS A 23 -5.53 -5.74 6.38
CA CYS A 23 -6.94 -5.37 6.39
C CYS A 23 -7.50 -5.61 7.79
N GLY A 24 -7.94 -4.57 8.49
CA GLY A 24 -8.63 -4.67 9.78
C GLY A 24 -7.76 -4.99 11.01
N ASN A 25 -6.70 -5.79 10.91
CA ASN A 25 -5.80 -6.09 12.04
C ASN A 25 -4.34 -6.31 11.59
N LEU A 26 -3.43 -6.44 12.54
CA LEU A 26 -1.98 -6.62 12.30
C LEU A 26 -1.53 -8.09 12.31
N THR A 27 -2.44 -9.03 12.58
CA THR A 27 -2.12 -10.46 12.75
C THR A 27 -1.94 -11.14 11.40
N ASP A 28 -2.75 -10.76 10.41
CA ASP A 28 -2.68 -11.27 9.05
C ASP A 28 -2.64 -10.12 8.05
N CYS A 29 -1.53 -10.01 7.32
CA CYS A 29 -1.26 -8.94 6.38
C CYS A 29 -1.15 -9.54 4.98
N PRO A 30 -2.18 -9.39 4.12
CA PRO A 30 -2.23 -10.04 2.81
C PRO A 30 -1.10 -9.65 1.85
N LEU A 31 -0.43 -8.52 2.11
CA LEU A 31 0.63 -8.00 1.25
C LEU A 31 1.87 -7.65 2.07
N GLU A 32 3.00 -8.19 1.63
CA GLU A 32 4.34 -7.85 2.13
C GLU A 32 5.22 -7.50 0.93
N VAL A 33 5.79 -6.31 0.93
CA VAL A 33 6.74 -5.82 -0.08
C VAL A 33 8.10 -5.72 0.56
N SER A 34 9.08 -6.36 -0.07
CA SER A 34 10.48 -6.18 0.25
C SER A 34 11.25 -5.76 -0.99
N ASN A 35 12.48 -5.29 -0.83
CA ASN A 35 13.35 -5.07 -1.99
C ASN A 35 13.79 -6.43 -2.55
N GLU A 36 13.09 -6.92 -3.58
CA GLU A 36 13.34 -8.23 -4.18
C GLU A 36 14.48 -8.25 -5.22
N VAL A 37 15.13 -7.12 -5.52
CA VAL A 37 16.07 -7.06 -6.65
C VAL A 37 17.47 -6.62 -6.25
N LYS A 38 18.38 -7.59 -6.29
CA LYS A 38 19.80 -7.35 -6.60
C LYS A 38 19.86 -6.64 -7.98
N ARG A 39 20.43 -5.43 -8.02
CA ARG A 39 21.02 -4.71 -9.18
C ARG A 39 20.22 -3.56 -9.82
N HIS A 40 20.79 -2.37 -9.66
CA HIS A 40 21.23 -1.44 -10.72
C HIS A 40 20.25 -0.76 -11.69
N LYS A 41 18.93 -0.84 -11.53
CA LYS A 41 18.03 0.12 -12.20
C LYS A 41 16.99 0.62 -11.20
N GLY A 42 17.17 1.89 -10.82
CA GLY A 42 16.30 2.74 -10.01
C GLY A 42 15.31 2.02 -9.11
N SER A 43 15.53 2.10 -7.79
CA SER A 43 14.46 1.87 -6.82
C SER A 43 13.37 2.91 -7.05
N GLY A 44 12.42 2.58 -7.92
CA GLY A 44 11.31 3.44 -8.30
C GLY A 44 10.07 3.09 -7.50
N TRP A 45 9.12 4.02 -7.54
CA TRP A 45 7.75 3.75 -7.11
C TRP A 45 7.17 2.57 -7.90
N SER A 46 6.48 1.67 -7.22
CA SER A 46 5.82 0.50 -7.80
C SER A 46 4.36 0.50 -7.38
N THR A 47 3.47 0.44 -8.36
CA THR A 47 2.03 0.30 -8.17
C THR A 47 1.70 -1.07 -7.56
N ARG A 48 0.83 -1.06 -6.55
CA ARG A 48 0.37 -2.24 -5.81
C ARG A 48 -1.14 -2.19 -5.66
N HIS A 49 -1.74 -3.35 -5.49
CA HIS A 49 -3.11 -3.47 -5.04
C HIS A 49 -3.24 -4.61 -4.04
N LEU A 50 -4.22 -4.49 -3.14
CA LEU A 50 -4.71 -5.60 -2.33
C LEU A 50 -6.23 -5.57 -2.26
N ILE A 51 -6.83 -6.75 -2.10
CA ILE A 51 -8.25 -6.91 -1.86
C ILE A 51 -8.46 -7.11 -0.36
N CYS A 52 -9.23 -6.23 0.25
CA CYS A 52 -9.67 -6.37 1.62
C CYS A 52 -11.08 -6.97 1.68
N PRO A 53 -11.38 -7.82 2.69
CA PRO A 53 -12.74 -8.24 2.98
C PRO A 53 -13.66 -7.02 3.15
N THR A 54 -14.92 -7.11 2.71
CA THR A 54 -15.91 -6.01 2.81
C THR A 54 -16.25 -5.61 4.24
N SER A 55 -15.99 -6.48 5.21
CA SER A 55 -16.11 -6.20 6.64
C SER A 55 -14.94 -5.37 7.20
N SER A 56 -13.90 -5.11 6.40
CA SER A 56 -12.73 -4.35 6.83
C SER A 56 -13.09 -2.89 7.01
N SER A 57 -12.89 -2.35 8.22
CA SER A 57 -13.10 -0.94 8.54
C SER A 57 -11.85 -0.07 8.42
N LYS A 58 -10.68 -0.70 8.22
CA LYS A 58 -9.39 0.00 8.12
C LYS A 58 -8.39 -0.78 7.28
N VAL A 59 -7.48 -0.04 6.66
CA VAL A 59 -6.27 -0.54 6.01
C VAL A 59 -5.08 -0.03 6.81
N ILE A 60 -4.11 -0.91 7.10
CA ILE A 60 -2.96 -0.57 7.93
C ILE A 60 -1.69 -0.81 7.11
N PHE A 61 -0.88 0.24 6.98
CA PHE A 61 0.45 0.16 6.38
C PHE A 61 1.50 0.10 7.50
N VAL A 62 2.39 -0.87 7.46
CA VAL A 62 3.46 -1.05 8.45
C VAL A 62 4.80 -1.10 7.74
N CYS A 63 5.67 -0.12 8.02
CA CYS A 63 7.07 -0.17 7.62
C CYS A 63 7.89 -0.79 8.75
N ALA A 64 8.36 -2.02 8.57
CA ALA A 64 9.13 -2.75 9.56
C ALA A 64 10.60 -2.83 9.13
N ASN A 65 11.51 -2.41 10.00
CA ASN A 65 12.95 -2.56 9.80
C ASN A 65 13.49 -3.65 10.74
N SER A 66 13.94 -4.77 10.19
CA SER A 66 14.58 -5.85 10.94
C SER A 66 16.11 -5.82 10.85
N GLY A 67 16.68 -4.81 10.19
CA GLY A 67 18.12 -4.66 10.03
C GLY A 67 18.74 -3.63 10.98
N ILE A 68 20.07 -3.61 10.99
CA ILE A 68 20.86 -2.62 11.74
C ILE A 68 20.98 -1.26 11.02
N SER A 69 20.70 -1.22 9.72
CA SER A 69 20.82 -0.03 8.89
C SER A 69 19.53 0.79 8.91
N LYS A 70 19.67 2.12 8.80
CA LYS A 70 18.53 3.01 8.54
C LYS A 70 17.89 2.68 7.20
N GLY A 71 16.59 2.96 7.08
CA GLY A 71 15.84 2.79 5.84
C GLY A 71 14.47 3.43 5.95
N ALA A 72 13.70 3.35 4.86
CA ALA A 72 12.37 3.95 4.77
C ALA A 72 11.48 3.13 3.84
N CYS A 73 10.18 3.31 4.00
CA CYS A 73 9.15 2.93 3.04
C CYS A 73 8.46 4.20 2.57
N GLY A 74 8.17 4.29 1.27
CA GLY A 74 7.26 5.28 0.70
C GLY A 74 5.91 4.63 0.39
N VAL A 75 4.84 5.35 0.66
CA VAL A 75 3.48 5.03 0.24
C VAL A 75 2.89 6.31 -0.33
N ASP A 76 2.29 6.23 -1.52
CA ASP A 76 1.72 7.40 -2.20
C ASP A 76 0.48 6.99 -3.03
N ASP A 77 -0.30 7.97 -3.47
CA ASP A 77 -1.51 7.79 -4.30
C ASP A 77 -2.49 6.71 -3.79
N VAL A 78 -2.76 6.71 -2.48
CA VAL A 78 -3.66 5.70 -1.89
C VAL A 78 -5.10 5.96 -2.33
N GLN A 79 -5.68 4.95 -2.98
CA GLN A 79 -7.04 4.96 -3.50
C GLN A 79 -7.80 3.74 -2.97
N ILE A 80 -9.05 3.93 -2.57
CA ILE A 80 -9.91 2.86 -2.07
C ILE A 80 -11.14 2.80 -2.98
N TYR A 81 -11.38 1.63 -3.55
CA TYR A 81 -12.53 1.35 -4.40
C TYR A 81 -13.41 0.31 -3.72
N ASP A 82 -14.64 0.66 -3.39
CA ASP A 82 -15.61 -0.26 -2.77
C ASP A 82 -16.84 -0.54 -3.65
N GLY A 83 -16.84 0.01 -4.87
CA GLY A 83 -17.94 -0.07 -5.83
C GLY A 83 -19.19 0.74 -5.44
N ARG A 84 -19.15 1.54 -4.38
CA ARG A 84 -20.31 2.32 -3.88
C ARG A 84 -20.14 3.84 -4.02
N CYS A 85 -18.92 4.33 -4.19
CA CYS A 85 -18.71 5.74 -4.52
C CYS A 85 -19.08 6.01 -5.99
N ASP A 86 -20.22 6.67 -6.22
CA ASP A 86 -20.59 7.22 -7.52
C ASP A 86 -19.59 8.30 -7.96
N LYS A 87 -19.34 8.40 -9.27
CA LYS A 87 -18.41 9.36 -9.92
C LYS A 87 -18.76 10.84 -9.72
N SER A 88 -19.73 11.20 -8.87
CA SER A 88 -20.16 12.59 -8.65
C SER A 88 -19.22 13.41 -7.75
N LEU A 89 -18.22 12.78 -7.13
CA LEU A 89 -17.17 13.49 -6.37
C LEU A 89 -15.98 13.85 -7.26
N SER A 90 -16.22 14.55 -8.36
CA SER A 90 -15.17 15.40 -8.95
C SER A 90 -14.94 16.57 -7.99
N PRO A 91 -13.69 16.87 -7.57
CA PRO A 91 -13.45 18.09 -6.83
C PRO A 91 -13.94 19.26 -7.67
N ALA A 92 -14.73 20.15 -7.07
CA ALA A 92 -15.00 21.44 -7.68
C ALA A 92 -13.64 22.06 -8.00
N VAL A 93 -13.39 22.30 -9.28
CA VAL A 93 -12.32 23.18 -9.71
C VAL A 93 -12.82 24.56 -9.32
N ASP A 94 -12.36 25.08 -8.18
CA ASP A 94 -12.56 26.48 -7.82
C ASP A 94 -11.72 27.33 -8.79
N ASP A 95 -12.40 28.01 -9.72
CA ASP A 95 -11.85 29.04 -10.63
C ASP A 95 -11.41 30.31 -9.87
#